data_AF-A0A7W1GFB4-F1
#
_entry.id   AF-A0A7W1GFB4-F1
#
_cell.length_a   1.000
_cell.length_b   1.000
_cell.length_c   1.000
_cell.angle_alpha   90.00
_cell.angle_beta   90.00
_cell.angle_gamma   90.00
#
_symmetry.space_group_name_H-M   'P 1'
#
loop_
_entity.id
_entity.type
_entity.pdbx_description
1 polymer ?
#
loop_
_entity_poly.entity_id
_entity_poly.type
_entity_poly.pdbx_seq_one_letter_code
_entity_poly.pdbx_strand_id
1 'polypeptide(L)'
;SQFEQQLRAVCGLPLGSTERLRPATAMANLLGELWQQGEPDWRAACAFPDVKLHLYGKADARPGRKMGHLTTLSTSPQEAGQIVRAARAALRYKG
;
A
#
# COMPACT_ATOMS: atom_id res chain seq x y z
N SER A 1 7.99 -9.22 -9.40
CA SER A 1 7.89 -8.55 -8.07
C SER A 1 9.27 -8.19 -7.54
N GLN A 2 9.49 -7.12 -6.77
CA GLN A 2 10.84 -6.84 -6.21
C GLN A 2 11.33 -7.98 -5.29
N PHE A 3 10.43 -8.63 -4.57
CA PHE A 3 10.75 -9.77 -3.70
C PHE A 3 11.18 -11.00 -4.50
N GLU A 4 10.55 -11.22 -5.65
CA GLU A 4 10.92 -12.28 -6.59
C GLU A 4 12.29 -12.00 -7.21
N GLN A 5 12.58 -10.75 -7.58
CA GLN A 5 13.90 -10.38 -8.12
C GLN A 5 15.00 -10.57 -7.06
N GLN A 6 14.73 -10.21 -5.80
CA GLN A 6 15.66 -10.46 -4.70
C GLN A 6 15.92 -11.96 -4.52
N LEU A 7 14.88 -12.78 -4.51
CA LEU A 7 15.02 -14.24 -4.42
C LEU A 7 15.88 -14.78 -5.56
N ARG A 8 15.57 -14.41 -6.81
CA ARG A 8 16.32 -14.84 -7.99
C ARG A 8 17.79 -14.43 -7.91
N ALA A 9 18.08 -13.19 -7.53
CA ALA A 9 19.44 -12.69 -7.38
C ALA A 9 20.24 -13.45 -6.32
N VAL A 10 19.66 -13.69 -5.13
CA VAL A 10 20.33 -14.43 -4.05
C VAL A 10 20.55 -15.90 -4.43
N CYS A 11 19.62 -16.51 -5.16
CA CYS A 11 19.72 -17.90 -5.59
C CYS A 11 20.50 -18.11 -6.90
N GLY A 12 21.06 -17.07 -7.50
CA GLY A 12 21.76 -17.16 -8.79
C GLY A 12 20.86 -17.56 -9.97
N LEU A 13 19.55 -17.34 -9.87
CA LEU A 13 18.59 -17.62 -10.93
C LEU A 13 18.52 -16.44 -11.93
N PRO A 14 18.11 -16.69 -13.19
CA PRO A 14 17.85 -15.61 -14.14
C PRO A 14 16.80 -14.63 -13.60
N LEU A 15 17.07 -13.33 -13.73
CA LEU A 15 16.14 -12.28 -13.33
C LEU A 15 14.84 -12.36 -14.15
N GLY A 16 13.72 -12.00 -13.52
CA GLY A 16 12.42 -11.94 -14.19
C GLY A 16 12.24 -10.65 -14.99
N SER A 17 11.16 -10.53 -15.76
CA SER A 17 10.79 -9.26 -16.38
C SER A 17 10.48 -8.18 -15.32
N THR A 18 10.92 -6.95 -15.60
CA THR A 18 10.59 -5.75 -14.80
C THR A 18 9.61 -4.83 -15.53
N GLU A 19 8.97 -5.33 -16.59
CA GLU A 19 7.95 -4.58 -17.32
C GLU A 19 6.78 -4.23 -16.38
N ARG A 20 6.28 -3.01 -16.50
CA ARG A 20 5.17 -2.54 -15.66
C ARG A 20 3.85 -3.06 -16.23
N LEU A 21 3.04 -3.69 -15.38
CA LEU A 21 1.70 -4.18 -15.77
C LEU A 21 0.70 -3.06 -16.11
N ARG A 22 0.96 -1.84 -15.62
CA ARG A 22 0.15 -0.64 -15.84
C ARG A 22 1.06 0.58 -15.99
N PRO A 23 0.63 1.63 -16.71
CA PRO A 23 1.45 2.83 -16.94
C PRO A 23 1.91 3.51 -15.65
N ALA A 24 1.07 3.53 -14.62
CA ALA A 24 1.36 4.18 -13.35
C ALA A 24 0.95 3.34 -12.14
N THR A 25 1.69 3.52 -11.05
CA THR A 25 1.37 3.01 -9.71
C THR A 25 1.74 4.04 -8.66
N ALA A 26 1.01 4.06 -7.55
CA ALA A 26 1.35 4.85 -6.38
C ALA A 26 1.17 4.01 -5.11
N MET A 27 1.93 4.33 -4.07
CA MET A 27 1.88 3.66 -2.79
C MET A 27 1.84 4.70 -1.67
N ALA A 28 1.01 4.46 -0.64
CA ALA A 28 0.99 5.26 0.57
C ALA A 28 1.22 4.37 1.81
N ASN A 29 2.19 4.73 2.64
CA ASN A 29 2.42 4.02 3.90
C ASN A 29 1.29 4.29 4.90
N LEU A 30 0.92 3.24 5.63
CA LEU A 30 0.05 3.30 6.79
C LEU A 30 0.93 3.25 8.03
N LEU A 31 0.98 4.35 8.77
CA LEU A 31 1.78 4.49 9.98
C LEU A 31 0.91 4.30 11.22
N GLY A 32 1.53 3.96 12.35
CA GLY A 32 0.84 3.64 13.59
C GLY A 32 -0.04 4.77 14.15
N GLU A 33 0.18 6.01 13.75
CA GLU A 33 -0.69 7.15 14.05
C GLU A 33 -2.14 6.91 13.63
N LEU A 34 -2.37 6.10 12.58
CA LEU A 34 -3.73 5.76 12.13
C LEU A 34 -4.52 4.96 13.18
N TRP A 35 -3.84 4.28 14.10
CA TRP A 35 -4.47 3.47 15.16
C TRP A 35 -4.70 4.24 16.46
N GLN A 36 -4.30 5.52 16.55
CA GLN A 36 -4.39 6.30 17.80
C GLN A 36 -5.82 6.42 18.35
N GLN A 37 -6.82 6.43 17.47
CA GLN A 37 -8.22 6.53 17.83
C GLN A 37 -8.94 5.18 17.81
N GLY A 38 -8.22 4.07 17.59
CA GLY A 38 -8.78 2.74 17.38
C GLY A 38 -8.49 2.21 15.98
N GLU A 39 -9.12 1.08 15.63
CA GLU A 39 -8.89 0.42 14.35
C GLU A 39 -9.38 1.30 13.18
N PRO A 40 -8.55 1.53 12.13
CA PRO A 40 -8.97 2.30 10.96
C PRO A 40 -10.16 1.70 10.20
N ASP A 41 -10.98 2.54 9.56
CA ASP A 41 -12.10 2.10 8.71
C ASP A 41 -11.59 1.48 7.40
N TRP A 42 -11.19 0.21 7.45
CA TRP A 42 -10.71 -0.53 6.27
C TRP A 42 -11.72 -0.57 5.13
N ARG A 43 -13.02 -0.56 5.45
CA ARG A 43 -14.07 -0.57 4.42
C ARG A 43 -14.01 0.70 3.58
N ALA A 44 -13.70 1.85 4.20
CA ALA A 44 -13.59 3.11 3.49
C ALA A 44 -12.43 3.12 2.47
N ALA A 45 -11.26 2.55 2.82
CA ALA A 45 -10.16 2.43 1.86
C ALA A 45 -10.42 1.36 0.78
N CYS A 46 -11.04 0.25 1.15
CA CYS A 46 -11.38 -0.83 0.20
C CYS A 46 -12.57 -0.49 -0.72
N ALA A 47 -13.30 0.59 -0.46
CA ALA A 47 -14.32 1.10 -1.37
C ALA A 47 -13.73 1.67 -2.68
N PHE A 48 -12.41 1.92 -2.70
CA PHE A 48 -11.68 2.31 -3.91
C PHE A 48 -11.28 1.04 -4.67
N PRO A 49 -11.87 0.74 -5.84
CA PRO A 49 -11.72 -0.56 -6.50
C PRO A 49 -10.28 -0.89 -6.92
N ASP A 50 -9.53 0.14 -7.29
CA ASP A 50 -8.13 0.03 -7.73
C ASP A 50 -7.12 0.11 -6.58
N VAL A 51 -7.59 0.16 -5.32
CA VAL A 51 -6.72 0.18 -4.14
C VAL A 51 -6.57 -1.22 -3.57
N LYS A 52 -5.34 -1.61 -3.27
CA LYS A 52 -4.99 -2.84 -2.56
C LYS A 52 -4.40 -2.51 -1.20
N LEU A 53 -4.98 -3.10 -0.16
CA LEU A 53 -4.53 -2.98 1.22
C LEU A 53 -3.55 -4.10 1.55
N HIS A 54 -2.39 -3.73 2.09
CA HIS A 54 -1.39 -4.67 2.60
C HIS A 54 -1.05 -4.32 4.06
N LEU A 55 -1.45 -5.18 4.99
CA LEU A 55 -1.11 -5.07 6.41
C LEU A 55 0.03 -6.03 6.75
N TYR A 56 0.93 -5.63 7.64
CA TYR A 56 2.10 -6.43 8.03
C TYR A 56 1.86 -7.38 9.20
N GLY A 57 0.62 -7.48 9.72
CA GLY A 57 0.30 -8.36 10.86
C GLY A 57 1.02 -8.00 12.17
N LYS A 58 1.44 -6.73 12.33
CA LYS A 58 2.12 -6.27 13.55
C LYS A 58 1.08 -6.06 14.65
N ALA A 59 1.28 -6.68 15.80
CA ALA A 59 0.35 -6.61 16.92
C ALA A 59 0.21 -5.20 17.53
N ASP A 60 1.26 -4.38 17.45
CA ASP A 60 1.34 -3.15 18.24
C ASP A 60 1.63 -1.92 17.37
N ALA A 61 0.72 -0.96 17.36
CA ALA A 61 0.81 0.27 16.56
C ALA A 61 1.44 1.40 17.38
N ARG A 62 2.55 1.95 16.88
CA ARG A 62 3.30 3.04 17.53
C ARG A 62 3.53 4.18 16.54
N PRO A 63 3.58 5.45 17.00
CA PRO A 63 3.93 6.57 16.13
C PRO A 63 5.21 6.30 15.31
N GLY A 64 5.19 6.63 14.02
CA GLY A 64 6.26 6.38 13.07
C GLY A 64 6.42 4.92 12.62
N ARG A 65 5.77 3.95 13.28
CA ARG A 65 5.87 2.54 12.89
C ARG A 65 5.06 2.27 11.63
N LYS A 66 5.70 1.75 10.58
CA LYS A 66 5.00 1.26 9.39
C LYS A 66 4.18 0.02 9.73
N MET A 67 2.87 0.11 9.62
CA MET A 67 1.90 -0.97 9.90
C MET A 67 1.39 -1.66 8.65
N GLY A 68 1.44 -0.96 7.52
CA GLY A 68 1.05 -1.47 6.21
C GLY A 68 1.25 -0.44 5.12
N HIS A 69 0.63 -0.68 3.97
CA HIS A 69 0.57 0.28 2.88
C HIS A 69 -0.67 0.04 2.00
N LEU A 70 -1.07 1.08 1.29
CA LEU A 70 -1.99 0.99 0.17
C LEU A 70 -1.19 1.08 -1.13
N THR A 71 -1.55 0.26 -2.12
CA THR A 71 -1.09 0.43 -3.51
C THR A 71 -2.27 0.70 -4.42
N THR A 72 -2.03 1.41 -5.51
CA THR A 72 -2.98 1.54 -6.59
C THR A 72 -2.29 1.51 -7.95
N LEU A 73 -3.02 1.09 -8.97
CA LEU A 73 -2.60 1.09 -10.37
C LEU A 73 -3.51 2.03 -11.15
N SER A 74 -2.96 2.78 -12.09
CA SER A 74 -3.72 3.72 -12.92
C SER A 74 -3.01 3.97 -14.25
N THR A 75 -3.64 4.76 -15.11
CA THR A 75 -3.11 5.18 -16.41
C THR A 75 -2.15 6.37 -16.32
N SER A 76 -2.15 7.13 -15.22
CA SER A 76 -1.23 8.26 -15.02
C SER A 76 -0.71 8.37 -13.57
N PRO A 77 0.54 8.85 -13.36
CA PRO A 77 1.07 9.04 -12.01
C PRO A 77 0.24 10.00 -11.15
N GLN A 78 -0.34 11.02 -11.76
CA GLN A 78 -1.17 12.03 -11.10
C GLN A 78 -2.45 11.40 -10.53
N GLU A 79 -3.17 10.65 -11.36
CA GLU A 79 -4.38 9.92 -10.96
C GLU A 79 -4.07 8.88 -9.88
N ALA A 80 -3.03 8.05 -10.08
CA ALA A 80 -2.60 7.08 -9.07
C ALA A 80 -2.31 7.75 -7.71
N GLY A 81 -1.62 8.88 -7.73
CA GLY A 81 -1.34 9.66 -6.53
C GLY A 81 -2.60 10.23 -5.87
N GLN A 82 -3.57 10.70 -6.65
CA GLN A 82 -4.85 11.20 -6.12
C GLN A 82 -5.65 10.08 -5.46
N ILE A 83 -5.80 8.93 -6.13
CA ILE A 83 -6.54 7.77 -5.62
C ILE A 83 -5.96 7.30 -4.30
N VAL A 84 -4.64 7.06 -4.23
CA VAL A 84 -4.02 6.50 -3.00
C VAL A 84 -4.08 7.49 -1.83
N ARG A 85 -4.00 8.80 -2.10
CA ARG A 85 -4.15 9.83 -1.06
C ARG A 85 -5.59 9.91 -0.56
N ALA A 86 -6.57 9.86 -1.46
CA ALA A 86 -7.99 9.85 -1.09
C ALA A 86 -8.34 8.62 -0.26
N ALA A 87 -7.91 7.43 -0.70
CA ALA A 87 -8.14 6.18 0.04
C ALA A 87 -7.46 6.20 1.42
N ARG A 88 -6.23 6.70 1.52
CA ARG A 88 -5.57 6.88 2.83
C ARG A 88 -6.31 7.88 3.71
N ALA A 89 -6.79 8.99 3.14
CA ALA A 89 -7.54 10.00 3.89
C ALA A 89 -8.92 9.50 4.36
N ALA A 90 -9.48 8.48 3.70
CA ALA A 90 -10.73 7.84 4.08
C ALA A 90 -10.61 6.92 5.31
N LEU A 91 -9.39 6.50 5.68
CA LEU A 91 -9.09 5.68 6.87
C LEU A 91 -9.26 6.42 8.22
N ARG A 92 -9.99 7.54 8.24
CA ARG A 92 -10.28 8.25 9.48
C ARG A 92 -11.15 7.36 10.36
N TYR A 93 -10.85 7.34 11.65
CA TYR A 93 -11.70 6.70 12.64
C TYR A 93 -13.10 7.32 12.58
N LYS A 94 -14.12 6.47 12.42
CA LYS A 94 -15.53 6.84 12.59
C LYS A 94 -15.93 6.44 14.00
N GLY A 95 -15.68 7.32 14.95
CA GLY A 95 -16.28 7.30 16.29
C GLY A 95 -16.58 8.71 16.71
#